data_AF-A0A2X1NF06-F1
#
_entry.id   AF-A0A2X1NF06-F1
#
_cell.length_a   1.000
_cell.length_b   1.000
_cell.length_c   1.000
_cell.angle_alpha   90.00
_cell.angle_beta   90.00
_cell.angle_gamma   90.00
#
_symmetry.space_group_name_H-M   'P 1'
#
loop_
_entity.id
_entity.type
_entity.pdbx_description
1 polymer ?
#
loop_
_entity_poly.entity_id
_entity_poly.type
_entity_poly.pdbx_seq_one_letter_code
_entity_poly.pdbx_strand_id
1 'polypeptide(L)' 'MKELRVQFSGRPIRAFYAFDPIRRAIVLCAGDKSNDKRFYKKLVRIAEDEFAAHLNTLESK' A
#
# COMPACT_ATOMS: atom_id res chain seq x y z
N MET A 1 -8.27 1.43 3.09
CA MET A 1 -6.85 1.73 2.77
C MET A 1 -6.62 3.23 2.79
N LYS A 2 -5.42 3.68 3.16
CA LYS A 2 -4.98 5.09 3.17
C LYS A 2 -3.62 5.21 2.47
N GLU A 3 -3.24 6.44 2.12
CA GLU A 3 -1.98 6.79 1.47
C GLU A 3 -1.11 7.62 2.42
N LEU A 4 0.14 7.19 2.60
CA LEU A 4 1.20 8.01 3.15
C LEU A 4 1.95 8.70 2.00
N ARG A 5 2.06 10.03 2.09
CA ARG A 5 2.77 10.85 1.10
C ARG A 5 4.12 11.24 1.66
N VAL A 6 5.18 10.64 1.13
CA VAL A 6 6.55 10.87 1.58
C VAL A 6 7.31 11.61 0.49
N GLN A 7 8.03 12.65 0.89
CA GLN A 7 8.99 13.35 0.02
C GLN A 7 10.39 12.94 0.45
N PHE A 8 11.15 12.31 -0.43
CA PHE A 8 12.51 11.87 -0.13
C PHE A 8 13.44 12.14 -1.31
N SER A 9 14.49 12.94 -1.09
CA SER A 9 15.50 13.26 -2.10
C SER A 9 14.91 13.74 -3.44
N GLY A 10 13.90 14.61 -3.38
CA GLY A 10 13.18 15.11 -4.56
C GLY A 10 12.15 14.15 -5.16
N ARG A 11 12.07 12.89 -4.70
CA ARG A 11 11.15 11.87 -5.20
C ARG A 11 9.87 11.80 -4.36
N PRO A 12 8.68 11.93 -4.98
CA PRO A 12 7.40 11.74 -4.32
C PRO A 12 7.10 10.25 -4.16
N ILE A 13 7.49 9.67 -3.03
CA ILE A 13 7.15 8.30 -2.67
C ILE A 13 5.72 8.27 -2.13
N ARG A 14 4.93 7.29 -2.57
CA ARG A 14 3.58 7.00 -2.04
C ARG A 14 3.57 5.60 -1.49
N ALA A 15 3.20 5.45 -0.23
CA ALA A 15 3.01 4.17 0.41
C ALA A 15 1.55 3.98 0.76
N PHE A 16 0.98 2.82 0.41
CA PHE A 16 -0.35 2.43 0.83
C PHE A 16 -0.30 1.58 2.08
N TYR A 17 -1.19 1.89 3.01
CA TYR A 17 -1.29 1.19 4.27
C TYR A 17 -2.76 0.99 4.67
N ALA A 18 -2.97 0.00 5.52
CA ALA A 18 -4.27 -0.30 6.11
C ALA A 18 -4.09 -0.69 7.58
N PHE A 19 -5.19 -0.68 8.32
CA PHE A 19 -5.27 -1.35 9.61
C PHE A 19 -5.95 -2.70 9.38
N ASP A 20 -5.36 -3.76 9.93
CA ASP A 20 -5.98 -5.08 9.94
C ASP A 20 -7.08 -5.19 11.04
N PRO A 21 -7.86 -6.29 11.10
CA PRO A 21 -8.93 -6.46 12.09
C PRO A 21 -8.46 -6.42 13.55
N ILE A 22 -7.17 -6.72 13.80
CA ILE A 22 -6.55 -6.68 15.12
C ILE A 22 -5.82 -5.35 15.38
N ARG A 23 -6.15 -4.30 14.61
CA ARG A 23 -5.71 -2.91 14.76
C ARG A 23 -4.22 -2.70 14.58
N ARG A 24 -3.54 -3.53 13.79
CA ARG A 24 -2.13 -3.33 13.41
C ARG A 24 -2.05 -2.55 12.10
N ALA A 25 -1.19 -1.53 12.07
CA ALA A 25 -0.87 -0.83 10.84
C ALA A 25 0.06 -1.70 9.98
N ILE A 26 -0.35 -1.97 8.74
CA ILE A 26 0.43 -2.72 7.76
C ILE A 26 0.66 -1.86 6.52
N VAL A 27 1.90 -1.83 6.05
CA VAL A 27 2.26 -1.21 4.78
C VAL A 27 2.13 -2.28 3.70
N LEU A 28 1.31 -2.00 2.69
CA LEU A 28 0.94 -2.94 1.64
C LEU A 28 1.89 -2.83 0.44
N CYS A 29 2.14 -1.60 -0.01
CA CYS A 29 3.10 -1.34 -1.08
C CYS A 29 3.58 0.11 -1.02
N ALA A 30 4.72 0.38 -1.66
CA ALA A 30 5.22 1.73 -1.85
C ALA A 30 5.89 1.87 -3.22
N GLY A 31 5.83 3.09 -3.78
CA GLY A 31 6.46 3.37 -5.07
C GLY A 31 6.71 4.85 -5.29
N ASP A 32 7.62 5.14 -6.23
CA ASP A 32 7.88 6.49 -6.72
C ASP A 32 6.80 6.90 -7.73
N LYS A 33 6.06 7.97 -7.42
CA LYS A 33 4.96 8.48 -8.25
C LYS A 33 5.43 9.21 -9.51
N SER A 34 6.71 9.57 -9.59
CA SER A 34 7.28 10.42 -10.64
C SER A 34 6.90 9.95 -12.04
N ASN A 35 6.30 10.84 -12.82
CA ASN A 35 5.97 10.68 -14.24
C ASN A 35 5.15 9.44 -14.67
N ASP A 36 4.61 8.66 -13.73
CA ASP A 36 3.79 7.48 -14.08
C ASP A 36 2.29 7.79 -13.99
N LYS A 37 1.63 7.91 -15.16
CA LYS A 37 0.18 8.14 -15.27
C LYS A 37 -0.66 6.94 -14.80
N ARG A 38 -0.11 5.72 -14.86
CA ARG A 38 -0.77 4.47 -14.44
C ARG A 38 -0.39 4.06 -13.02
N PHE A 39 0.38 4.88 -12.32
CA PHE A 39 0.88 4.61 -10.97
C PHE A 39 -0.23 4.16 -10.02
N TYR A 40 -1.29 4.97 -9.87
CA TYR A 40 -2.37 4.66 -8.94
C TYR A 40 -3.11 3.39 -9.33
N LYS A 41 -3.38 3.17 -10.63
CA LYS A 41 -4.02 1.94 -11.10
C LYS A 41 -3.19 0.69 -10.75
N LYS A 42 -1.86 0.79 -10.86
CA LYS A 42 -0.94 -0.31 -10.52
C LYS A 42 -0.83 -0.52 -9.02
N LEU A 43 -0.52 0.53 -8.25
CA LEU A 43 -0.33 0.41 -6.80
C LEU A 43 -1.61 0.04 -6.06
N VAL A 44 -2.78 0.53 -6.49
CA VAL A 44 -4.06 0.17 -5.85
C VAL A 44 -4.30 -1.32 -6.02
N ARG A 45 -4.14 -1.85 -7.24
CA ARG A 45 -4.28 -3.28 -7.51
C ARG A 45 -3.33 -4.11 -6.64
N ILE A 46 -2.05 -3.72 -6.60
CA ILE A 46 -1.05 -4.42 -5.76
C ILE A 46 -1.49 -4.37 -4.29
N ALA A 47 -1.89 -3.21 -3.78
CA ALA A 47 -2.28 -3.09 -2.38
C ALA A 47 -3.55 -3.88 -2.03
N GLU A 48 -4.51 -3.99 -2.95
CA GLU A 48 -5.69 -4.83 -2.80
C GLU A 48 -5.31 -6.32 -2.73
N ASP A 49 -4.45 -6.78 -3.64
CA ASP A 49 -3.94 -8.16 -3.69
C ASP A 49 -3.16 -8.50 -2.39
N GLU A 50 -2.27 -7.62 -1.95
CA GLU A 50 -1.49 -7.78 -0.71
C GLU A 50 -2.38 -7.77 0.54
N PHE A 51 -3.41 -6.92 0.57
CA PHE A 51 -4.32 -6.87 1.71
C PHE A 51 -5.18 -8.13 1.81
N ALA A 52 -5.69 -8.64 0.68
CA ALA A 52 -6.41 -9.90 0.65
C ALA A 52 -5.54 -11.07 1.11
N ALA A 53 -4.28 -11.13 0.68
CA ALA A 53 -3.32 -12.13 1.12
C ALA A 53 -3.04 -12.05 2.64
N HIS A 54 -2.90 -10.84 3.18
CA HIS A 54 -2.75 -10.63 4.63
C HIS A 54 -3.95 -11.14 5.43
N LEU A 55 -5.17 -10.84 4.97
CA LEU A 55 -6.40 -11.29 5.64
C LEU A 55 -6.52 -12.82 5.63
N ASN A 56 -6.23 -13.49 4.51
CA ASN A 56 -6.24 -14.95 4.43
C ASN A 56 -5.24 -15.60 5.41
N THR A 57 -4.10 -14.95 5.62
CA THR A 57 -3.08 -15.40 6.59
C THR A 57 -3.54 -15.22 8.04
N LEU A 58 -4.41 -14.24 8.31
CA LEU A 58 -5.02 -14.04 9.62
C LEU A 58 -6.17 -15.01 9.88
N GLU A 59 -6.95 -15.40 8.87
CA GLU A 59 -8.05 -16.36 9.02
C GLU A 59 -7.57 -17.81 9.21
N SER A 60 -6.38 -18.15 8.69
CA SER A 60 -5.74 -19.46 8.94
C SER A 60 -5.04 -19.58 10.30
N LYS A 61 -5.16 -18.58 11.18
CA LYS A 61 -4.60 -18.58 12.54
C LYS A 61 -5.70 -18.63 13.59
#